data_AF-A0A2U9NLQ8-F1
#
_entry.id   AF-A0A2U9NLQ8-F1
#
_cell.length_a   1.000
_cell.length_b   1.000
_cell.length_c   1.000
_cell.angle_alpha   90.00
_cell.angle_beta   90.00
_cell.angle_gamma   90.00
#
_symmetry.space_group_name_H-M   'P 1'
#
loop_
_entity.id
_entity.type
_entity.pdbx_description
1 polymer ?
#
loop_
_entity_poly.entity_id
_entity_poly.type
_entity_poly.pdbx_seq_one_letter_code
_entity_poly.pdbx_strand_id
1 'polypeptide(L)'
;MLAVAANDIDTRLLASIDGLLNGLRISHVEETATNWDAIVKDVMSGHEAGTLQPDTSLLAVGISRWMETLCDTFVELKVKTEQQAAEFHQELIAVRDGPTLMPVSSRSPSPSPSRSNRSPFPSSSQL
;
A
#
# COMPACT_ATOMS: atom_id res chain seq x y z
N MET A 1 15.25 -10.68 -43.14
CA MET A 1 16.08 -10.39 -41.95
C MET A 1 15.40 -9.37 -41.03
N LEU A 2 14.09 -9.50 -40.77
CA LEU A 2 13.26 -8.51 -40.04
C LEU A 2 12.73 -9.00 -38.69
N ALA A 3 12.87 -10.29 -38.37
CA ALA A 3 12.32 -10.89 -37.15
C ALA A 3 13.18 -10.67 -35.90
N VAL A 4 14.46 -10.32 -36.05
CA VAL A 4 15.40 -10.21 -34.93
C VAL A 4 15.18 -8.92 -34.12
N ALA A 5 14.82 -7.82 -34.77
CA ALA A 5 14.65 -6.52 -34.11
C ALA A 5 13.33 -6.42 -33.31
N ALA A 6 12.24 -7.00 -33.83
CA ALA A 6 10.95 -7.01 -33.12
C ALA A 6 11.01 -7.84 -31.83
N ASN A 7 11.65 -9.02 -31.89
CA ASN A 7 11.83 -9.88 -30.72
C ASN A 7 12.69 -9.22 -29.62
N ASP A 8 13.63 -8.36 -29.98
CA ASP A 8 14.47 -7.64 -29.01
C ASP A 8 13.67 -6.58 -28.24
N ILE A 9 12.88 -5.76 -28.94
CA ILE A 9 12.05 -4.72 -28.32
C ILE A 9 10.99 -5.34 -27.40
N ASP A 10 10.30 -6.39 -27.86
CA ASP A 10 9.28 -7.08 -27.06
C ASP A 10 9.87 -7.64 -25.76
N THR A 11 11.05 -8.26 -25.85
CA THR A 11 11.75 -8.81 -24.69
C THR A 11 12.13 -7.70 -23.71
N ARG A 12 12.62 -6.56 -24.20
CA ARG A 12 12.98 -5.40 -23.37
C ARG A 12 11.76 -4.73 -22.73
N LEU A 13 10.65 -4.64 -23.44
CA LEU A 13 9.37 -4.15 -22.90
C LEU A 13 8.92 -5.01 -21.73
N LEU A 14 8.94 -6.34 -21.87
CA LEU A 14 8.58 -7.24 -20.78
C LEU A 14 9.57 -7.16 -19.61
N ALA A 15 10.88 -7.17 -19.89
CA ALA A 15 11.92 -7.08 -18.86
C ALA A 15 11.89 -5.77 -18.06
N SER A 16 11.38 -4.67 -18.65
CA SER A 16 11.24 -3.40 -17.94
C SER A 16 10.26 -3.47 -16.76
N ILE A 17 9.27 -4.37 -16.81
CA ILE A 17 8.38 -4.61 -15.67
C ILE A 17 9.17 -5.19 -14.51
N ASP A 18 9.94 -6.25 -14.77
CA ASP A 18 10.78 -6.89 -13.76
C ASP A 18 11.82 -5.90 -13.21
N GLY A 19 12.39 -5.08 -14.11
CA GLY A 19 13.28 -3.99 -13.76
C GLY A 19 12.62 -2.96 -12.83
N LEU A 20 11.37 -2.57 -13.08
CA LEU A 20 10.63 -1.66 -12.20
C LEU A 20 10.39 -2.30 -10.84
N LEU A 21 9.86 -3.52 -10.79
CA LEU A 21 9.55 -4.20 -9.53
C LEU A 21 10.80 -4.44 -8.69
N ASN A 22 11.91 -4.84 -9.32
CA ASN A 22 13.18 -4.98 -8.64
C ASN A 22 13.72 -3.63 -8.18
N GLY A 23 13.64 -2.58 -9.00
CA GLY A 23 14.04 -1.22 -8.66
C GLY A 23 13.27 -0.67 -7.46
N LEU A 24 11.96 -0.91 -7.40
CA LEU A 24 11.12 -0.57 -6.24
C LEU A 24 11.55 -1.33 -4.98
N ARG A 25 11.88 -2.61 -5.10
CA ARG A 25 12.36 -3.43 -3.97
C ARG A 25 13.66 -2.91 -3.37
N ILE A 26 14.58 -2.43 -4.19
CA ILE A 26 15.90 -1.92 -3.76
C ILE A 26 15.95 -0.39 -3.64
N SER A 27 14.82 0.30 -3.80
CA SER A 27 14.71 1.76 -3.81
C SER A 27 15.61 2.46 -4.83
N HIS A 28 15.88 1.82 -5.97
CA HIS A 28 16.71 2.33 -7.06
C HIS A 28 15.98 2.17 -8.40
N VAL A 29 15.16 3.16 -8.74
CA VAL A 29 14.33 3.18 -9.97
C VAL A 29 14.94 3.99 -11.11
N GLU A 30 16.03 4.71 -10.87
CA GLU A 30 16.70 5.55 -11.89
C GLU A 30 17.23 4.75 -13.07
N GLU A 31 17.78 3.56 -12.80
CA GLU A 31 18.24 2.62 -13.83
C GLU A 31 17.08 2.11 -14.69
N THR A 32 15.94 1.83 -14.08
CA THR A 32 14.73 1.43 -14.82
C THR A 32 14.21 2.57 -15.68
N ALA A 33 14.20 3.81 -15.16
CA ALA A 33 13.75 4.98 -15.91
C ALA A 33 14.64 5.25 -17.14
N THR A 34 15.97 5.14 -16.99
CA THR A 34 16.91 5.30 -18.11
C THR A 34 16.78 4.19 -19.16
N ASN A 35 16.58 2.94 -18.73
CA ASN A 35 16.30 1.83 -19.65
C ASN A 35 14.98 2.02 -20.39
N TRP A 36 13.95 2.54 -19.72
CA TRP A 36 12.65 2.83 -20.32
C TRP A 36 12.76 3.92 -21.40
N ASP A 37 13.51 4.99 -21.15
CA ASP A 37 13.79 6.03 -22.14
C ASP A 37 14.45 5.49 -23.42
N ALA A 38 15.34 4.51 -23.28
CA ALA A 38 15.95 3.84 -24.44
C ALA A 38 14.92 3.03 -25.22
N ILE A 39 14.04 2.28 -24.52
CA ILE A 39 12.96 1.52 -25.15
C ILE A 39 12.01 2.45 -25.92
N VAL A 40 11.61 3.58 -25.33
CA VAL A 40 10.74 4.56 -25.98
C VAL A 40 11.35 5.08 -27.28
N LYS A 41 12.65 5.44 -27.27
CA LYS A 41 13.36 5.90 -28.47
C LYS A 41 13.39 4.83 -29.56
N ASP A 42 13.60 3.57 -29.19
CA ASP A 42 13.66 2.47 -30.16
C ASP A 42 12.27 2.17 -30.75
N VAL A 43 11.21 2.24 -29.93
CA VAL A 43 9.82 2.10 -30.40
C VAL A 43 9.47 3.25 -31.35
N MET A 44 9.78 4.50 -30.98
CA MET A 44 9.50 5.67 -31.82
C MET A 44 10.25 5.64 -33.14
N SER A 45 11.55 5.37 -33.11
CA SER A 45 12.36 5.27 -34.34
C SER A 45 11.90 4.12 -35.24
N GLY A 46 11.54 2.97 -34.66
CA GLY A 46 10.95 1.86 -35.39
C GLY A 46 9.62 2.23 -36.05
N HIS A 47 8.78 2.99 -35.35
CA HIS A 47 7.49 3.47 -35.85
C HIS A 47 7.66 4.47 -37.01
N GLU A 48 8.52 5.47 -36.85
CA GLU A 48 8.83 6.48 -37.87
C GLU A 48 9.44 5.85 -39.13
N ALA A 49 10.30 4.84 -38.95
CA ALA A 49 10.89 4.08 -40.06
C ALA A 49 9.91 3.09 -40.73
N GLY A 50 8.70 2.90 -40.19
CA GLY A 50 7.74 1.91 -40.69
C GLY A 50 8.21 0.47 -40.51
N THR A 51 9.13 0.22 -39.57
CA THR A 51 9.72 -1.10 -39.30
C THR A 51 9.17 -1.76 -38.04
N LEU A 52 8.43 -1.01 -37.22
CA LEU A 52 7.80 -1.52 -36.01
C LEU A 52 6.65 -2.47 -36.36
N GLN A 53 6.65 -3.66 -35.78
CA GLN A 53 5.56 -4.60 -35.96
C GLN A 53 4.30 -4.13 -35.21
N PRO A 54 3.10 -4.34 -35.77
CA PRO A 54 1.85 -3.98 -35.10
C PRO A 54 1.71 -4.60 -33.70
N ASP A 55 2.14 -5.85 -33.54
CA ASP A 55 2.07 -6.56 -32.26
C ASP A 55 3.00 -5.94 -31.21
N THR A 56 4.24 -5.58 -31.59
CA THR A 56 5.17 -4.83 -30.74
C THR A 56 4.59 -3.47 -30.34
N SER A 57 3.94 -2.76 -31.27
CA SER A 57 3.27 -1.48 -30.98
C SER A 57 2.15 -1.65 -29.95
N LEU A 58 1.31 -2.67 -30.12
CA LEU A 58 0.25 -2.99 -29.18
C LEU A 58 0.81 -3.35 -27.80
N LEU A 59 1.88 -4.15 -27.75
CA LEU A 59 2.59 -4.49 -26.52
C LEU A 59 3.14 -3.24 -25.85
N ALA A 60 3.84 -2.37 -26.58
CA ALA A 60 4.41 -1.14 -26.05
C ALA A 60 3.34 -0.24 -25.39
N VAL A 61 2.19 -0.08 -26.04
CA VAL A 61 1.04 0.66 -25.48
C VAL A 61 0.51 -0.02 -24.22
N GLY A 62 0.36 -1.35 -24.25
CA GLY A 62 -0.11 -2.14 -23.13
C GLY A 62 0.80 -2.02 -21.90
N ILE A 63 2.11 -2.21 -22.08
CA ILE A 63 3.09 -2.08 -21.00
C ILE A 63 3.14 -0.64 -20.48
N SER A 64 3.12 0.36 -21.36
CA SER A 64 3.12 1.77 -20.94
C SER A 64 1.97 2.09 -20.00
N ARG A 65 0.75 1.66 -20.36
CA ARG A 65 -0.45 1.85 -19.53
C ARG A 65 -0.35 1.10 -18.19
N TRP A 66 0.26 -0.08 -18.20
CA TRP A 66 0.44 -0.88 -17.00
C TRP A 66 1.44 -0.24 -16.03
N MET A 67 2.56 0.27 -16.56
CA MET A 67 3.58 1.01 -15.80
C MET A 67 2.99 2.29 -15.19
N GLU A 68 2.21 3.04 -15.96
CA GLU A 68 1.48 4.23 -15.47
C GLU A 68 0.55 3.86 -14.30
N THR A 69 -0.30 2.85 -14.48
CA THR A 69 -1.24 2.40 -13.45
C THR A 69 -0.53 1.96 -12.16
N LEU A 70 0.60 1.26 -12.29
CA LEU A 70 1.41 0.86 -11.13
C LEU A 70 1.97 2.08 -10.40
N CYS A 71 2.58 3.02 -11.13
CA CYS A 71 3.12 4.24 -10.55
C CYS A 71 2.05 5.04 -9.81
N ASP A 72 0.88 5.24 -10.43
CA ASP A 72 -0.25 5.93 -9.80
C ASP A 72 -0.71 5.24 -8.52
N THR A 73 -0.80 3.90 -8.55
CA THR A 73 -1.17 3.10 -7.38
C THR A 73 -0.16 3.26 -6.25
N PHE A 74 1.13 3.27 -6.55
CA PHE A 74 2.17 3.47 -5.53
C PHE A 74 2.18 4.90 -4.97
N VAL A 75 1.90 5.90 -5.80
CA VAL A 75 1.74 7.29 -5.35
C VAL A 75 0.54 7.43 -4.43
N GLU A 76 -0.61 6.84 -4.81
CA GLU A 76 -1.82 6.84 -3.97
C GLU A 76 -1.58 6.12 -2.63
N LEU A 77 -0.88 4.98 -2.66
CA LEU A 77 -0.54 4.24 -1.46
C LEU A 77 0.37 5.05 -0.53
N LYS A 78 1.34 5.78 -1.08
CA LYS A 78 2.22 6.67 -0.31
C LYS A 78 1.41 7.74 0.43
N VAL A 79 0.51 8.44 -0.28
CA VAL A 79 -0.34 9.49 0.31
C VAL A 79 -1.20 8.93 1.44
N LYS A 80 -1.85 7.77 1.23
CA LYS A 80 -2.66 7.12 2.28
C LYS A 80 -1.82 6.71 3.49
N THR A 81 -0.62 6.19 3.27
CA THR A 81 0.28 5.77 4.34
C THR A 81 0.78 6.97 5.16
N GLU A 82 1.11 8.08 4.51
CA GLU A 82 1.51 9.33 5.17
C GLU A 82 0.36 9.91 6.00
N GLN A 83 -0.86 9.90 5.46
CA GLN A 83 -2.05 10.32 6.21
C GLN A 83 -2.26 9.47 7.46
N GLN A 84 -2.23 8.14 7.33
CA GLN A 84 -2.39 7.23 8.47
C GLN A 84 -1.29 7.43 9.52
N ALA A 85 -0.04 7.64 9.09
CA ALA A 85 1.07 7.92 9.99
C ALA A 85 0.85 9.22 10.78
N ALA A 86 0.30 10.26 10.14
CA ALA A 86 -0.03 11.52 10.80
C ALA A 86 -1.18 11.36 11.81
N GLU A 87 -2.22 10.60 11.46
CA GLU A 87 -3.34 10.27 12.36
C GLU A 87 -2.85 9.51 13.60
N PHE A 88 -2.06 8.45 13.41
CA PHE A 88 -1.46 7.70 14.52
C PHE A 88 -0.56 8.57 15.41
N HIS A 89 0.20 9.49 14.82
CA HIS A 89 1.04 10.41 15.59
C HIS A 89 0.19 11.33 16.49
N GLN A 90 -0.91 11.86 15.97
CA GLN A 90 -1.85 12.68 16.74
C GLN A 90 -2.53 11.88 17.85
N GLU A 91 -2.96 10.65 17.58
CA GLU A 91 -3.55 9.77 18.59
C GLU A 91 -2.56 9.47 19.72
N LEU A 92 -1.30 9.17 19.41
CA LEU A 92 -0.27 8.94 20.41
C LEU A 92 -0.01 10.17 21.29
N ILE A 93 -0.01 11.37 20.70
CA ILE A 93 0.08 12.63 21.46
C ILE A 93 -1.16 12.81 22.33
N ALA A 94 -2.37 12.59 21.82
CA ALA A 94 -3.61 12.73 22.58
C ALA A 94 -3.72 11.73 23.75
N VAL A 95 -3.12 10.54 23.62
CA VAL A 95 -3.01 9.57 24.73
C VAL A 95 -1.99 10.04 25.76
N ARG A 96 -0.86 10.62 25.32
CA ARG A 96 0.18 11.16 26.21
C ARG A 96 -0.30 12.41 26.96
N ASP A 97 -1.02 13.28 26.28
CA ASP A 97 -1.65 14.50 26.79
C ASP A 97 -3.08 14.25 27.27
N GLY A 98 -3.44 12.98 27.46
CA GLY A 98 -4.71 12.57 28.05
C GLY A 98 -4.98 13.44 29.26
N PRO A 99 -6.18 14.02 29.35
CA PRO A 99 -6.40 15.14 30.25
C PRO A 99 -5.99 14.70 31.65
N THR A 100 -5.26 15.57 32.34
CA THR A 100 -5.35 15.68 33.79
C THR A 100 -6.81 16.07 34.12
N LEU A 101 -7.76 15.19 33.83
CA LEU A 101 -9.01 15.10 34.55
C LEU A 101 -8.57 14.71 35.96
N MET A 102 -8.22 15.73 36.74
CA MET A 102 -8.68 15.74 38.11
C MET A 102 -10.11 15.19 38.08
N PRO A 103 -10.43 14.09 38.78
CA PRO A 103 -11.82 13.76 39.03
C PRO A 103 -12.32 14.81 40.02
N VAL A 104 -12.58 16.05 39.55
CA VAL A 104 -13.36 17.02 40.30
C VAL A 104 -14.78 16.47 40.31
N SER A 105 -15.04 15.68 41.35
CA SER A 105 -16.24 15.70 42.16
C SER A 105 -17.54 16.01 41.40
N SER A 106 -18.05 15.05 40.63
CA SER A 106 -19.48 14.97 40.33
C SER A 106 -19.90 13.53 40.07
N ARG A 107 -19.90 12.71 41.12
CA ARG A 107 -20.73 11.49 41.13
C ARG A 107 -21.70 11.59 42.29
N SER A 108 -22.94 11.97 41.97
CA SER A 108 -24.11 11.67 42.79
C SER A 108 -24.11 10.19 43.18
N PRO A 109 -24.50 9.84 44.42
CA PRO A 109 -24.41 8.47 44.92
C PRO A 109 -25.48 7.60 44.24
N SER A 110 -25.06 6.66 43.40
CA SER A 110 -25.93 5.55 42.96
C SER A 110 -25.87 4.41 43.99
N PRO A 111 -27.02 3.83 44.37
CA PRO A 111 -27.11 2.83 45.42
C PRO A 111 -26.53 1.49 44.93
N SER A 112 -25.59 0.95 45.68
CA SER A 112 -25.02 -0.38 45.43
C SER A 112 -26.06 -1.47 45.72
N PRO A 113 -26.32 -2.43 44.82
CA PRO A 113 -27.02 -3.65 45.18
C PRO A 113 -26.00 -4.62 45.78
N SER A 114 -25.84 -4.55 47.11
CA SER A 114 -25.15 -5.58 47.89
C SER A 114 -25.82 -6.93 47.67
N ARG A 115 -25.15 -7.82 46.92
CA ARG A 115 -25.49 -9.24 46.82
C ARG A 115 -24.36 -10.10 47.36
N SER A 116 -24.77 -11.06 48.20
CA SER A 116 -24.03 -12.13 48.89
C SER A 116 -23.37 -11.78 50.23
N ASN A 117 -24.11 -12.02 51.32
CA ASN A 117 -23.86 -13.22 52.14
C ASN A 117 -25.04 -13.47 53.11
N ARG A 118 -25.97 -14.34 52.72
CA ARG A 118 -26.90 -14.99 53.66
C ARG A 118 -26.89 -16.47 53.35
N SER A 119 -25.92 -17.16 53.92
CA SER A 119 -25.96 -18.61 54.11
C SER A 119 -27.24 -18.96 54.88
N PRO A 120 -28.10 -19.88 54.41
CA PRO A 120 -28.99 -20.57 55.31
C PRO A 120 -28.24 -21.82 55.84
N PHE A 121 -28.07 -21.89 57.15
CA PHE A 121 -27.70 -23.11 57.86
C PHE A 121 -28.76 -24.20 57.59
N PRO A 122 -28.38 -25.46 57.30
CA PRO A 122 -29.25 -26.59 57.56
C PRO A 122 -29.04 -27.04 59.01
N SER A 123 -30.03 -26.78 59.87
CA SER A 123 -30.13 -27.41 61.19
C SER A 123 -30.48 -28.89 61.04
N SER A 124 -29.62 -29.69 61.67
CA SER A 124 -29.69 -31.05 62.19
C SER A 124 -30.95 -31.93 62.02
N SER A 125 -30.65 -33.16 61.61
CA SER A 125 -31.16 -34.47 62.07
C SER A 125 -32.58 -34.57 62.61
N GLN A 126 -33.41 -35.30 61.86
CA GLN A 126 -34.57 -36.02 62.39
C GLN A 126 -34.15 -37.44 62.79
N LEU A 127 -34.29 -37.75 64.07
CA LEU A 127 -34.64 -39.07 64.61
C LEU A 127 -35.91 -38.88 65.42
#